data_AF-A0AAD6Z8L2-F1
#
_entry.id   AF-A0AAD6Z8L2-F1
#
_cell.length_a   1.000
_cell.length_b   1.000
_cell.length_c   1.000
_cell.angle_alpha   90.00
_cell.angle_beta   90.00
_cell.angle_gamma   90.00
#
_symmetry.space_group_name_H-M   'P 1'
#
loop_
_entity.id
_entity.type
_entity.pdbx_description
1 polymer ?
#
loop_
_entity_poly.entity_id
_entity_poly.type
_entity_poly.pdbx_seq_one_letter_code
_entity_poly.pdbx_strand_id
1 'polypeptide(L)'
;MLIWIKSALSPLEIRNRLLNPDEQFQKDLVAYLESCHVGEFLTGTMAEVKTKVPYRTTTRKGLHDVIDSEEYNPTPVGYADPTQTLPEAPPPLCDCNEEMCEACACSDSWWRSLAEVTDDLVLRSNVHTLRGCLRKDGTCSARFPRDVFTKTEVDLEDGYIHIKKLEPMINTITPDLTYLLRCNTDVTSLLSGTSIKAVVAYVSDYITKSSLKIYHMFDSVNSVLKRQTTEIGGSPIQQNNCRKLLMQMVNSLTSKLQIGSPMASLYLLKNPDHYTNHHFKPFWWKSYVGFVRAAWTADVQPAVPHQSSDDEIEAEPELEQLVLMKGKDCLVGATNVDDYVWRPSVFENTSLYDYLQMTTRVKRTPKQLVDFRKV
;
A
#
# COMPACT_ATOMS: atom_id res chain seq x y z
N MET A 1 -1.86 -0.58 3.10
CA MET A 1 -2.96 -1.15 3.90
C MET A 1 -3.93 -0.04 4.21
N LEU A 2 -5.20 -0.17 3.83
CA LEU A 2 -6.26 0.77 4.22
C LEU A 2 -7.11 0.07 5.27
N ILE A 3 -7.21 0.67 6.46
CA ILE A 3 -8.02 0.14 7.56
C ILE A 3 -9.26 1.03 7.68
N TRP A 4 -10.44 0.40 7.58
CA TRP A 4 -11.70 1.06 7.88
C TRP A 4 -12.11 0.72 9.30
N ILE A 5 -12.23 1.74 10.16
CA ILE A 5 -12.68 1.57 11.53
C ILE A 5 -14.20 1.80 11.55
N LYS A 6 -14.96 0.78 11.96
CA LYS A 6 -16.41 0.87 12.07
C LYS A 6 -16.77 2.01 13.05
N SER A 7 -17.76 2.82 12.68
CA SER A 7 -18.20 3.98 13.45
C SER A 7 -17.19 5.13 13.55
N ALA A 8 -16.11 5.12 12.75
CA ALA A 8 -15.26 6.30 12.61
C ALA A 8 -16.02 7.43 11.93
N LEU A 9 -15.88 8.63 12.48
CA LEU A 9 -16.40 9.86 11.87
C LEU A 9 -15.65 10.14 10.57
N SER A 10 -16.36 10.66 9.58
CA SER A 10 -15.73 11.19 8.37
C SER A 10 -14.88 12.42 8.69
N PRO A 11 -13.86 12.73 7.87
CA PRO A 11 -13.04 13.93 8.07
C PRO A 11 -13.86 15.22 8.14
N LEU A 12 -14.96 15.30 7.38
CA LEU A 12 -15.88 16.43 7.40
C LEU A 12 -16.64 16.53 8.73
N GLU A 13 -17.13 15.41 9.27
CA GLU A 13 -17.81 15.38 10.57
C GLU A 13 -16.85 15.75 11.70
N ILE A 14 -15.62 15.25 11.68
CA ILE A 14 -14.58 15.63 12.64
C ILE A 14 -14.33 17.13 12.57
N ARG A 15 -14.09 17.67 11.37
CA ARG A 15 -13.87 19.10 11.16
C ARG A 15 -15.04 19.95 11.66
N ASN A 16 -16.28 19.56 11.36
CA ASN A 16 -17.46 20.28 11.82
C ASN A 16 -17.59 20.26 13.35
N ARG A 17 -17.24 19.15 14.02
CA ARG A 17 -17.23 19.08 15.49
C ARG A 17 -16.06 19.84 16.12
N LEU A 18 -14.94 19.98 15.41
CA LEU A 18 -13.82 20.82 15.83
C LEU A 18 -14.17 22.31 15.73
N LEU A 19 -14.86 22.73 14.67
CA LEU A 19 -15.23 24.14 14.47
C LEU A 19 -16.45 24.58 15.30
N ASN A 20 -17.35 23.64 15.63
CA ASN A 20 -18.40 23.89 16.61
C ASN A 20 -17.82 23.76 18.03
N PRO A 21 -18.32 24.49 19.03
CA PRO A 21 -17.78 24.49 20.41
C PRO A 21 -18.11 23.19 21.19
N ASP A 22 -17.87 22.03 20.59
CA ASP A 22 -17.90 20.73 21.24
C ASP A 22 -16.56 20.51 21.96
N GLU A 23 -16.39 21.23 23.08
CA GLU A 23 -15.15 21.28 23.85
C GLU A 23 -14.74 19.87 24.35
N GLN A 24 -15.72 19.02 24.66
CA GLN A 24 -15.45 17.65 25.11
C GLN A 24 -14.86 16.81 23.97
N PHE A 25 -15.45 16.87 22.77
CA PHE A 25 -14.91 16.16 21.61
C PHE A 25 -13.51 16.62 21.25
N GLN A 26 -13.25 17.93 21.28
CA GLN A 26 -11.91 18.47 21.02
C GLN A 26 -10.89 17.89 22.01
N LYS A 27 -11.20 17.93 23.31
CA LYS A 27 -10.34 17.38 24.37
C LYS A 27 -10.07 15.90 24.18
N ASP A 28 -11.11 15.11 23.93
CA ASP A 28 -10.99 13.66 23.76
C ASP A 28 -10.20 13.29 22.50
N LEU A 29 -10.42 14.02 21.40
CA LEU A 29 -9.68 13.81 20.15
C LEU A 29 -8.20 14.20 20.29
N VAL A 30 -7.91 15.33 20.95
CA VAL A 30 -6.53 15.74 21.22
C VAL A 30 -5.85 14.72 22.12
N ALA A 31 -6.49 14.28 23.21
CA ALA A 31 -5.94 13.25 24.09
C ALA A 31 -5.67 11.94 23.35
N TYR A 32 -6.59 11.50 22.48
CA TYR A 32 -6.38 10.34 21.62
C TYR A 32 -5.18 10.53 20.68
N LEU A 33 -5.09 11.66 19.98
CA LEU A 33 -3.99 11.92 19.04
C LEU A 33 -2.65 12.02 19.75
N GLU A 34 -2.57 12.66 20.92
CA GLU A 34 -1.34 12.73 21.72
C GLU A 34 -0.96 11.37 22.31
N SER A 35 -1.91 10.47 22.53
CA SER A 35 -1.62 9.10 22.98
C SER A 35 -0.92 8.25 21.92
N CYS A 36 -1.07 8.60 20.63
CA CYS A 36 -0.51 7.82 19.52
C CYS A 36 0.49 8.59 18.64
N HIS A 37 0.58 9.91 18.76
CA HIS A 37 1.47 10.77 17.97
C HIS A 37 2.46 11.51 18.86
N VAL A 38 3.74 11.35 18.56
CA VAL A 38 4.82 11.98 19.30
C VAL A 38 5.74 12.69 18.31
N GLY A 39 5.98 13.98 18.54
CA GLY A 39 6.87 14.82 17.74
C GLY A 39 8.18 15.16 18.45
N GLU A 40 8.61 14.30 19.38
CA GLU A 40 9.76 14.45 20.28
C GLU A 40 10.36 13.07 20.62
N PHE A 41 11.49 13.04 21.33
CA PHE A 41 12.04 11.82 21.90
C PHE A 41 11.33 11.46 23.21
N LEU A 42 11.25 10.17 23.54
CA LEU A 42 10.45 9.64 24.65
C LEU A 42 11.18 9.69 25.99
N THR A 43 12.51 9.56 25.98
CA THR A 43 13.33 9.38 27.19
C THR A 43 14.22 10.57 27.54
N GLY A 44 14.02 11.71 26.85
CA GLY A 44 14.75 12.95 27.07
C GLY A 44 14.83 13.81 25.80
N THR A 45 15.65 14.85 25.84
CA THR A 45 15.96 15.68 24.67
C THR A 45 16.80 14.92 23.64
N MET A 46 16.81 15.37 22.39
CA MET A 46 17.71 14.78 21.37
C MET A 46 19.17 14.72 21.85
N ALA A 47 19.66 15.75 22.55
CA ALA A 47 21.04 15.77 23.06
C ALA A 47 21.30 14.66 24.09
N GLU A 48 20.37 14.40 25.00
CA GLU A 48 20.48 13.34 26.01
C GLU A 48 20.35 11.95 25.39
N VAL A 49 19.49 11.77 24.40
CA VAL A 49 19.39 10.50 23.67
C VAL A 49 20.69 10.21 22.91
N LYS A 50 21.28 11.24 22.29
CA LYS A 50 22.59 11.12 21.64
C LYS A 50 23.71 10.68 22.60
N THR A 51 23.67 11.00 23.90
CA THR A 51 24.70 10.50 24.82
C THR A 51 24.50 9.03 25.23
N LYS A 52 23.28 8.50 25.09
CA LYS A 52 22.94 7.11 25.43
C LYS A 52 23.15 6.14 24.27
N VAL A 53 22.86 6.57 23.04
CA VAL A 53 22.92 5.71 21.86
C VAL A 53 24.38 5.48 21.43
N PRO A 54 24.81 4.25 21.13
CA PRO A 54 26.19 4.00 20.69
C PRO A 54 26.44 4.42 19.23
N TYR A 55 27.62 4.99 18.98
CA TYR A 55 28.04 5.44 17.65
C TYR A 55 29.15 4.54 17.12
N ARG A 56 29.10 4.23 15.83
CA ARG A 56 30.16 3.46 15.17
C ARG A 56 31.02 4.41 14.35
N THR A 57 32.30 4.55 14.72
CA THR A 57 33.33 5.15 13.86
C THR A 57 33.77 4.16 12.79
N THR A 58 32.87 3.76 11.89
CA THR A 58 33.27 3.00 10.71
C THR A 58 33.60 3.94 9.56
N THR A 59 34.77 3.74 8.95
CA THR A 59 35.19 4.35 7.67
C THR A 59 34.23 4.04 6.50
N ARG A 60 33.31 3.08 6.68
CA ARG A 60 32.17 2.84 5.80
C ARG A 60 30.91 3.41 6.43
N LYS A 61 30.33 4.42 5.77
CA LYS A 61 29.05 5.05 6.12
C LYS A 61 27.90 4.12 5.73
N GLY A 62 27.38 3.33 6.68
CA GLY A 62 26.10 2.66 6.54
C GLY A 62 24.94 3.65 6.59
N LEU A 63 23.79 3.30 6.01
CA LEU A 63 22.60 4.17 6.00
C LEU A 63 22.09 4.48 7.42
N HIS A 64 22.30 3.55 8.36
CA HIS A 64 21.79 3.59 9.74
C HIS A 64 22.84 4.00 10.78
N ASP A 65 24.10 4.25 10.38
CA ASP A 65 25.14 4.65 11.32
C ASP A 65 24.85 6.07 11.85
N VAL A 66 24.69 6.21 13.16
CA VAL A 66 24.64 7.53 13.80
C VAL A 66 26.01 8.19 13.64
N ILE A 67 26.08 9.31 12.92
CA ILE A 67 27.29 10.10 12.75
C ILE A 67 26.89 11.55 12.98
N ASP A 68 27.32 12.12 14.10
CA ASP A 68 27.61 13.55 14.25
C ASP A 68 28.20 13.83 15.64
N SER A 69 29.47 13.47 15.82
CA SER A 69 30.38 14.16 16.74
C SER A 69 31.80 13.61 16.57
N GLU A 70 32.80 14.42 16.92
CA GLU A 70 34.17 13.95 17.20
C GLU A 70 34.23 13.10 18.48
N GLU A 71 33.09 12.91 19.16
CA GLU A 71 32.96 12.18 20.41
C GLU A 71 32.62 10.71 20.13
N TYR A 72 33.47 9.83 20.63
CA TYR A 72 33.27 8.39 20.56
C TYR A 72 32.47 7.91 21.77
N ASN A 73 31.27 7.39 21.53
CA ASN A 73 30.54 6.61 22.54
C ASN A 73 30.77 5.12 22.28
N PRO A 74 31.58 4.41 23.10
CA PRO A 74 31.91 3.02 22.87
C PRO A 74 30.66 2.16 22.82
N THR A 75 30.59 1.27 21.81
CA THR A 75 29.52 0.26 21.73
C THR A 75 29.60 -0.65 22.97
N PRO A 76 28.58 -0.67 23.85
CA PRO A 76 28.57 -1.56 24.99
C PRO A 76 28.63 -3.02 24.54
N VAL A 77 29.25 -3.87 25.37
CA VAL A 77 29.27 -5.32 25.12
C VAL A 77 27.83 -5.83 25.14
N GLY A 78 27.40 -6.46 24.05
CA GLY A 78 26.03 -6.99 23.89
C GLY A 78 25.04 -6.03 23.22
N TYR A 79 25.44 -4.81 22.86
CA TYR A 79 24.58 -3.91 22.07
C TYR A 79 24.37 -4.45 20.65
N ALA A 80 23.11 -4.45 20.20
CA ALA A 80 22.72 -4.73 18.82
C ALA A 80 21.92 -3.56 18.27
N ASP A 81 22.23 -3.15 17.03
CA ASP A 81 21.51 -2.06 16.36
C ASP A 81 20.03 -2.46 16.16
N PRO A 82 19.07 -1.67 16.70
CA PRO A 82 17.66 -2.01 16.59
C PRO A 82 17.15 -1.97 15.14
N THR A 83 17.81 -1.27 14.21
CA THR A 83 17.43 -1.32 12.78
C THR A 83 17.82 -2.64 12.11
N GLN A 84 18.56 -3.51 12.81
CA GLN A 84 19.07 -4.79 12.29
C GLN A 84 18.58 -6.00 13.09
N THR A 85 17.67 -5.78 14.05
CA THR A 85 17.12 -6.82 14.92
C THR A 85 15.59 -6.80 14.90
N LEU A 86 14.98 -7.93 15.25
CA LEU A 86 13.53 -8.01 15.40
C LEU A 86 13.08 -7.36 16.71
N PRO A 87 11.85 -6.83 16.77
CA PRO A 87 11.25 -6.38 18.02
C PRO A 87 11.09 -7.53 19.02
N GLU A 88 11.33 -7.22 20.29
CA GLU A 88 11.06 -8.14 21.39
C GLU A 88 9.56 -8.09 21.69
N ALA A 89 8.93 -9.25 21.78
CA ALA A 89 7.51 -9.35 22.10
C ALA A 89 7.26 -8.90 23.55
N PRO A 90 6.10 -8.25 23.83
CA PRO A 90 5.74 -7.89 25.19
C PRO A 90 5.62 -9.14 26.08
N PRO A 91 5.91 -9.02 27.38
CA PRO A 91 5.65 -10.09 28.33
C PRO A 91 4.15 -10.40 28.43
N PRO A 92 3.77 -11.57 28.98
CA PRO A 92 2.36 -11.91 29.22
C PRO A 92 1.64 -10.83 30.05
N LEU A 93 0.38 -10.57 29.73
CA LEU A 93 -0.47 -9.61 30.44
C LEU A 93 -0.63 -10.02 31.92
N CYS A 94 -0.47 -9.07 32.85
CA CYS A 94 -0.96 -9.21 34.24
C CYS A 94 -2.20 -8.36 34.44
N ASP A 95 -3.23 -8.93 35.05
CA ASP A 95 -4.47 -8.23 35.41
C ASP A 95 -4.43 -7.60 36.82
N CYS A 96 -3.26 -7.63 37.47
CA CYS A 96 -3.13 -7.39 38.91
C CYS A 96 -2.77 -5.93 39.27
N ASN A 97 -2.04 -5.20 38.42
CA ASN A 97 -1.56 -3.83 38.66
C ASN A 97 -0.97 -3.57 40.07
N GLU A 98 -0.16 -4.51 40.58
CA GLU A 98 0.45 -4.47 41.92
C GLU A 98 1.97 -4.19 41.85
N GLU A 99 2.49 -3.34 42.73
CA GLU A 99 3.93 -2.95 42.78
C GLU A 99 4.86 -4.13 43.09
N MET A 100 4.39 -5.15 43.82
CA MET A 100 5.20 -6.33 44.19
C MET A 100 4.97 -7.53 43.26
N CYS A 101 4.27 -7.34 42.15
CA CYS A 101 4.09 -8.39 41.15
C CYS A 101 5.25 -8.42 40.15
N GLU A 102 5.91 -9.56 40.04
CA GLU A 102 6.99 -9.79 39.07
C GLU A 102 6.52 -9.55 37.62
N ALA A 103 5.30 -9.99 37.27
CA ALA A 103 4.75 -9.79 35.92
C ALA A 103 4.49 -8.31 35.60
N CYS A 104 4.02 -7.51 36.57
CA CYS A 104 3.89 -6.05 36.42
C CYS A 104 5.26 -5.40 36.24
N ALA A 105 6.26 -5.78 37.04
CA ALA A 105 7.62 -5.27 36.92
C ALA A 105 8.23 -5.60 35.54
N CYS A 106 7.99 -6.81 35.02
CA CYS A 106 8.40 -7.20 33.67
C CYS A 106 7.73 -6.34 32.58
N SER A 107 6.42 -6.11 32.70
CA SER A 107 5.68 -5.23 31.78
C SER A 107 6.23 -3.81 31.79
N ASP A 108 6.43 -3.22 32.98
CA ASP A 108 6.99 -1.87 33.10
C ASP A 108 8.42 -1.78 32.55
N SER A 109 9.24 -2.81 32.79
CA SER A 109 10.57 -2.90 32.21
C SER A 109 10.52 -2.95 30.69
N TRP A 110 9.58 -3.69 30.12
CA TRP A 110 9.41 -3.79 28.66
C TRP A 110 8.97 -2.45 28.06
N TRP A 111 8.04 -1.73 28.68
CA TRP A 111 7.63 -0.40 28.22
C TRP A 111 8.77 0.63 28.25
N ARG A 112 9.61 0.60 29.30
CA ARG A 112 10.82 1.44 29.35
C ARG A 112 11.79 1.08 28.24
N SER A 113 12.04 -0.21 28.02
CA SER A 113 12.88 -0.68 26.92
C SER A 113 12.34 -0.28 25.55
N LEU A 114 11.01 -0.36 25.34
CA LEU A 114 10.36 0.10 24.12
C LEU A 114 10.65 1.57 23.85
N ALA A 115 10.55 2.43 24.87
CA ALA A 115 10.82 3.85 24.73
C ALA A 115 12.29 4.12 24.37
N GLU A 116 13.25 3.49 25.07
CA GLU A 116 14.68 3.62 24.79
C GLU A 116 15.07 3.13 23.39
N VAL A 117 14.55 1.98 22.99
CA VAL A 117 14.79 1.41 21.66
C VAL A 117 14.17 2.27 20.56
N THR A 118 12.98 2.84 20.82
CA THR A 118 12.33 3.75 19.88
C THR A 118 13.16 5.02 19.68
N ASP A 119 13.69 5.60 20.75
CA ASP A 119 14.57 6.77 20.66
C ASP A 119 15.84 6.47 19.84
N ASP A 120 16.45 5.30 20.03
CA ASP A 120 17.59 4.83 19.22
C ASP A 120 17.22 4.73 17.73
N LEU A 121 16.08 4.11 17.41
CA LEU A 121 15.55 4.00 16.06
C LEU A 121 15.28 5.37 15.41
N VAL A 122 14.67 6.30 16.17
CA VAL A 122 14.38 7.66 15.72
C VAL A 122 15.69 8.39 15.40
N LEU A 123 16.67 8.31 16.29
CA LEU A 123 17.98 8.92 16.08
C LEU A 123 18.71 8.35 14.85
N ARG A 124 18.62 7.03 14.63
CA ARG A 124 19.26 6.34 13.50
C ARG A 124 18.57 6.59 12.16
N SER A 125 17.24 6.68 12.13
CA SER A 125 16.48 6.55 10.87
C SER A 125 15.54 7.72 10.56
N ASN A 126 15.17 8.54 11.56
CA ASN A 126 14.24 9.65 11.40
C ASN A 126 14.89 11.05 11.45
N VAL A 127 16.10 11.19 12.01
CA VAL A 127 16.77 12.49 12.11
C VAL A 127 17.35 12.96 10.77
N HIS A 128 16.93 14.14 10.32
CA HIS A 128 17.28 14.71 9.01
C HIS A 128 18.49 15.66 9.03
N THR A 129 19.62 15.29 9.63
CA THR A 129 20.75 16.24 9.78
C THR A 129 21.82 16.18 8.70
N LEU A 130 22.16 15.01 8.12
CA LEU A 130 23.30 14.89 7.17
C LEU A 130 23.21 13.75 6.14
N ARG A 131 22.09 13.02 6.04
CA ARG A 131 22.04 11.75 5.28
C ARG A 131 21.12 11.81 4.08
N GLY A 132 21.66 11.63 2.87
CA GLY A 132 20.95 11.24 1.63
C GLY A 132 19.83 12.16 1.10
N CYS A 133 19.26 13.00 1.94
CA CYS A 133 18.12 13.89 1.67
C CYS A 133 18.57 15.33 1.44
N LEU A 134 19.76 15.73 1.93
CA LEU A 134 20.34 17.04 1.67
C LEU A 134 20.74 17.16 0.21
N ARG A 135 20.25 18.23 -0.41
CA ARG A 135 20.65 18.65 -1.74
C ARG A 135 21.98 19.39 -1.68
N LYS A 136 22.58 19.62 -2.86
CA LYS A 136 23.85 20.34 -2.98
C LYS A 136 23.79 21.77 -2.44
N ASP A 137 22.61 22.37 -2.39
CA ASP A 137 22.35 23.71 -1.86
C ASP A 137 22.15 23.73 -0.33
N GLY A 138 22.28 22.59 0.35
CA GLY A 138 22.07 22.49 1.80
C GLY A 138 20.60 22.38 2.21
N THR A 139 19.65 22.35 1.27
CA THR A 139 18.24 22.16 1.58
C THR A 139 17.90 20.68 1.71
N CYS A 140 17.07 20.33 2.71
CA CYS A 140 16.58 18.98 2.83
C CYS A 140 15.46 18.71 1.80
N SER A 141 15.61 17.68 0.97
CA SER A 141 14.60 17.27 -0.02
C SER A 141 13.27 16.89 0.61
N ALA A 142 13.28 16.48 1.88
CA ALA A 142 12.09 16.19 2.68
C ALA A 142 11.52 17.43 3.40
N ARG A 143 12.05 18.64 3.11
CA ARG A 143 11.59 19.95 3.63
C ARG A 143 11.68 20.08 5.15
N PHE A 144 12.80 19.64 5.70
CA PHE A 144 13.19 19.93 7.08
C PHE A 144 13.99 21.25 7.15
N PRO A 145 13.92 21.99 8.28
CA PRO A 145 13.17 21.68 9.51
C PRO A 145 11.65 21.83 9.36
N ARG A 146 10.88 21.11 10.20
CA ARG A 146 9.43 21.26 10.35
C ARG A 146 9.12 22.31 11.41
N ASP A 147 7.91 22.86 11.35
CA ASP A 147 7.38 23.75 12.39
C ASP A 147 7.24 23.01 13.73
N VAL A 148 7.41 23.75 14.82
CA VAL A 148 7.46 23.25 16.19
C VAL A 148 6.28 23.84 16.96
N PHE A 149 5.57 23.01 17.71
CA PHE A 149 4.39 23.39 18.48
C PHE A 149 4.54 22.85 19.90
N THR A 150 4.50 23.72 20.91
CA THR A 150 4.72 23.32 22.32
C THR A 150 3.54 22.56 22.92
N LYS A 151 2.36 22.70 22.31
CA LYS A 151 1.11 22.04 22.69
C LYS A 151 0.32 21.69 21.43
N THR A 152 -0.56 20.71 21.54
CA THR A 152 -1.53 20.44 20.47
C THR A 152 -2.62 21.50 20.47
N GLU A 153 -2.90 22.10 19.31
CA GLU A 153 -3.94 23.10 19.15
C GLU A 153 -4.73 22.92 17.86
N VAL A 154 -6.00 23.34 17.91
CA VAL A 154 -6.92 23.31 16.77
C VAL A 154 -6.96 24.71 16.19
N ASP A 155 -6.66 24.82 14.90
CA ASP A 155 -6.90 26.04 14.14
C ASP A 155 -8.41 26.23 13.98
N LEU A 156 -8.93 27.35 14.50
CA LEU A 156 -10.36 27.65 14.50
C LEU A 156 -10.84 28.22 13.15
N GLU A 157 -9.94 28.60 12.25
CA GLU A 157 -10.32 29.09 10.92
C GLU A 157 -10.64 27.94 9.98
N ASP A 158 -9.86 26.86 10.02
CA ASP A 158 -9.99 25.76 9.09
C ASP A 158 -10.20 24.39 9.75
N GLY A 159 -10.09 24.26 11.06
CA GLY A 159 -10.26 23.01 11.81
C GLY A 159 -9.06 22.07 11.72
N TYR A 160 -7.90 22.55 11.26
CA TYR A 160 -6.66 21.79 11.23
C TYR A 160 -6.13 21.58 12.66
N ILE A 161 -5.47 20.43 12.91
CA ILE A 161 -4.88 20.15 14.22
C ILE A 161 -3.36 20.22 14.10
N HIS A 162 -2.76 21.19 14.77
CA HIS A 162 -1.33 21.28 14.99
C HIS A 162 -0.97 20.39 16.17
N ILE A 163 -0.43 19.20 15.91
CA ILE A 163 0.03 18.28 16.96
C ILE A 163 1.29 18.83 17.62
N LYS A 164 1.38 18.66 18.96
CA LYS A 164 2.59 18.95 19.73
C LYS A 164 3.81 18.32 19.06
N LYS A 165 4.81 19.16 18.81
CA LYS A 165 6.05 18.78 18.16
C LYS A 165 7.18 19.62 18.73
N LEU A 166 8.14 18.99 19.42
CA LEU A 166 9.27 19.70 20.01
C LEU A 166 10.55 19.56 19.20
N GLU A 167 10.65 18.52 18.35
CA GLU A 167 11.84 18.25 17.56
C GLU A 167 11.60 18.55 16.07
N PRO A 168 12.23 19.62 15.52
CA PRO A 168 11.99 20.07 14.14
C PRO A 168 12.60 19.13 13.09
N MET A 169 13.58 18.30 13.47
CA MET A 169 14.43 17.51 12.56
C MET A 169 13.99 16.04 12.42
N ILE A 170 12.85 15.67 13.00
CA ILE A 170 12.26 14.33 12.91
C ILE A 170 10.83 14.39 12.38
N ASN A 171 10.32 13.28 11.87
CA ASN A 171 8.88 13.14 11.62
C ASN A 171 8.10 13.11 12.94
N THR A 172 6.78 13.27 12.85
CA THR A 172 5.89 12.84 13.94
C THR A 172 5.72 11.33 13.82
N ILE A 173 5.84 10.62 14.93
CA ILE A 173 5.85 9.15 14.95
C ILE A 173 4.74 8.59 15.83
N THR A 174 4.42 7.31 15.62
CA THR A 174 3.74 6.50 16.63
C THR A 174 4.79 5.56 17.23
N PRO A 175 5.15 5.70 18.51
CA PRO A 175 6.21 4.92 19.14
C PRO A 175 6.11 3.42 18.88
N ASP A 176 4.92 2.85 19.03
CA ASP A 176 4.69 1.42 18.83
C ASP A 176 4.94 1.00 17.38
N LEU A 177 4.52 1.81 16.41
CA LEU A 177 4.76 1.52 14.99
C LEU A 177 6.25 1.67 14.65
N THR A 178 6.93 2.68 15.17
CA THR A 178 8.38 2.84 14.98
C THR A 178 9.14 1.66 15.60
N TYR A 179 8.76 1.25 16.81
CA TYR A 179 9.33 0.08 17.49
C TYR A 179 9.13 -1.20 16.67
N LEU A 180 7.92 -1.44 16.15
CA LEU A 180 7.62 -2.66 15.39
C LEU A 180 8.25 -2.67 13.99
N LEU A 181 8.23 -1.52 13.29
CA LEU A 181 8.73 -1.41 11.92
C LEU A 181 10.25 -1.24 11.84
N ARG A 182 10.90 -0.86 12.95
CA ARG A 182 12.36 -0.70 13.06
C ARG A 182 12.99 0.22 12.00
N CYS A 183 12.21 1.16 11.46
CA CYS A 183 12.62 2.04 10.36
C CYS A 183 12.02 3.45 10.47
N ASN A 184 12.29 4.29 9.46
CA ASN A 184 11.73 5.63 9.38
C ASN A 184 10.21 5.54 9.23
N THR A 185 9.49 6.21 10.13
CA THR A 185 8.03 6.26 10.15
C THR A 185 7.59 7.71 10.19
N ASP A 186 6.53 8.03 9.45
CA ASP A 186 5.93 9.36 9.44
C ASP A 186 4.42 9.20 9.62
N VAL A 187 3.89 9.87 10.64
CA VAL A 187 2.48 9.83 11.01
C VAL A 187 1.92 11.23 10.94
N THR A 188 0.86 11.38 10.14
CA THR A 188 0.20 12.67 9.90
C THR A 188 -1.30 12.50 10.02
N SER A 189 -1.94 13.39 10.79
CA SER A 189 -3.39 13.47 10.86
C SER A 189 -3.94 14.19 9.62
N LEU A 190 -4.79 13.52 8.84
CA LEU A 190 -5.38 14.07 7.61
C LEU A 190 -6.88 14.27 7.80
N LEU A 191 -7.30 15.52 8.04
CA LEU A 191 -8.70 15.89 8.29
C LEU A 191 -9.42 16.46 7.06
N SER A 192 -8.75 16.49 5.91
CA SER A 192 -9.33 16.96 4.65
C SER A 192 -9.47 15.82 3.64
N GLY A 193 -10.66 15.72 3.03
CA GLY A 193 -10.92 14.75 1.97
C GLY A 193 -9.98 14.92 0.77
N THR A 194 -9.55 16.16 0.47
CA THR A 194 -8.57 16.43 -0.60
C THR A 194 -7.20 15.85 -0.25
N SER A 195 -6.74 16.06 0.98
CA SER A 195 -5.45 15.52 1.45
C SER A 195 -5.45 13.99 1.47
N ILE A 196 -6.56 13.38 1.92
CA ILE A 196 -6.71 11.92 1.89
C ILE A 196 -6.70 11.39 0.46
N LYS A 197 -7.45 12.00 -0.47
CA LYS A 197 -7.44 11.61 -1.88
C LYS A 197 -6.03 11.72 -2.48
N ALA A 198 -5.30 12.79 -2.18
CA ALA A 198 -3.93 12.98 -2.64
C ALA A 198 -2.99 11.88 -2.12
N VAL A 199 -3.07 11.52 -0.84
CA VAL A 199 -2.25 10.45 -0.25
C VAL A 199 -2.62 9.09 -0.81
N VAL A 200 -3.91 8.78 -0.96
CA VAL A 200 -4.37 7.53 -1.58
C VAL A 200 -3.88 7.43 -3.03
N ALA A 201 -3.98 8.51 -3.81
CA ALA A 201 -3.46 8.55 -5.17
C ALA A 201 -1.94 8.36 -5.22
N TYR A 202 -1.20 9.02 -4.34
CA TYR A 202 0.25 8.89 -4.24
C TYR A 202 0.69 7.47 -3.88
N VAL A 203 0.06 6.86 -2.87
CA VAL A 203 0.33 5.48 -2.47
C VAL A 203 -0.03 4.52 -3.60
N SER A 204 -1.15 4.76 -4.30
CA SER A 204 -1.56 3.95 -5.44
C SER A 204 -0.56 4.05 -6.59
N ASP A 205 -0.09 5.24 -6.95
CA ASP A 205 0.96 5.43 -7.96
C ASP A 205 2.26 4.69 -7.59
N TYR A 206 2.63 4.73 -6.30
CA TYR A 206 3.80 4.03 -5.81
C TYR A 206 3.67 2.50 -5.90
N ILE A 207 2.52 1.95 -5.49
CA ILE A 207 2.25 0.50 -5.52
C ILE A 207 2.07 -0.02 -6.95
N THR A 208 1.40 0.75 -7.81
CA THR A 208 1.12 0.38 -9.20
C THR A 208 2.29 0.65 -10.15
N LYS A 209 3.36 1.27 -9.64
CA LYS A 209 4.57 1.56 -10.40
C LYS A 209 5.10 0.29 -11.05
N SER A 210 5.04 0.24 -12.37
CA SER A 210 5.47 -0.94 -13.13
C SER A 210 6.94 -1.25 -12.82
N SER A 211 7.23 -2.52 -12.51
CA SER A 211 8.59 -3.02 -12.25
C SER A 211 9.53 -2.80 -13.43
N LEU A 212 8.99 -2.73 -14.64
CA LEU A 212 9.72 -2.42 -15.87
C LEU A 212 9.07 -1.24 -16.60
N LYS A 213 9.81 -0.14 -16.71
CA LYS A 213 9.35 1.00 -17.49
C LYS A 213 9.46 0.71 -18.98
N ILE A 214 8.50 1.24 -19.76
CA ILE A 214 8.38 1.01 -21.20
C ILE A 214 9.67 1.33 -21.97
N TYR A 215 10.36 2.42 -21.64
CA TYR A 215 11.62 2.76 -22.32
C TYR A 215 12.75 1.75 -22.05
N HIS A 216 12.80 1.14 -20.86
CA HIS A 216 13.73 0.05 -20.58
C HIS A 216 13.39 -1.20 -21.38
N MET A 217 12.11 -1.46 -21.64
CA MET A 217 11.69 -2.53 -22.55
C MET A 217 12.18 -2.27 -23.96
N PHE A 218 11.91 -1.07 -24.50
CA PHE A 218 12.34 -0.69 -25.85
C PHE A 218 13.86 -0.70 -26.01
N ASP A 219 14.62 -0.20 -25.03
CA ASP A 219 16.08 -0.23 -25.06
C ASP A 219 16.63 -1.67 -25.07
N SER A 220 16.04 -2.57 -24.27
CA SER A 220 16.40 -3.99 -24.25
C SER A 220 16.11 -4.69 -25.57
N VAL A 221 14.96 -4.40 -26.17
CA VAL A 221 14.57 -4.94 -27.48
C VAL A 221 15.50 -4.38 -28.57
N ASN A 222 15.76 -3.07 -28.57
CA ASN A 222 16.61 -2.40 -29.55
C ASN A 222 18.06 -2.89 -29.48
N SER A 223 18.62 -3.08 -28.28
CA SER A 223 19.98 -3.62 -28.10
C SER A 223 20.12 -5.05 -28.64
N VAL A 224 19.12 -5.90 -28.44
CA VAL A 224 19.08 -7.27 -28.98
C VAL A 224 18.93 -7.25 -30.51
N LEU A 225 18.05 -6.40 -31.04
CA LEU A 225 17.86 -6.25 -32.50
C LEU A 225 19.15 -5.76 -33.18
N LYS A 226 19.76 -4.68 -32.69
CA LYS A 226 21.01 -4.14 -33.25
C LYS A 226 22.15 -5.16 -33.26
N ARG A 227 22.24 -6.01 -32.23
CA ARG A 227 23.24 -7.08 -32.14
C ARG A 227 23.02 -8.20 -33.16
N GLN A 228 21.78 -8.46 -33.56
CA GLN A 228 21.45 -9.45 -34.59
C GLN A 228 21.40 -8.88 -36.02
N THR A 229 21.17 -7.58 -36.23
CA THR A 229 21.24 -6.98 -37.57
C THR A 229 22.61 -7.16 -38.21
N THR A 230 23.68 -7.27 -37.42
CA THR A 230 25.04 -7.62 -37.89
C THR A 230 25.23 -9.09 -38.27
N GLU A 231 24.33 -10.00 -37.87
CA GLU A 231 24.39 -11.45 -38.16
C GLU A 231 23.36 -11.90 -39.22
N ILE A 232 22.37 -11.06 -39.57
CA ILE A 232 21.32 -11.37 -40.56
C ILE A 232 21.79 -11.00 -41.96
N GLY A 233 22.90 -11.62 -42.38
CA GLY A 233 23.40 -11.60 -43.75
C GLY A 233 23.19 -12.96 -44.42
N GLY A 234 21.93 -13.41 -44.56
CA GLY A 234 21.63 -14.56 -45.42
C GLY A 234 20.42 -15.42 -45.01
N SER A 235 19.48 -15.57 -45.95
CA SER A 235 18.43 -16.60 -46.05
C SER A 235 17.16 -16.41 -45.19
N PRO A 236 15.97 -16.86 -45.66
CA PRO A 236 14.68 -16.43 -45.16
C PRO A 236 14.41 -16.98 -43.76
N ILE A 237 13.69 -16.18 -43.00
CA ILE A 237 13.32 -16.31 -41.60
C ILE A 237 12.82 -17.73 -41.28
N GLN A 238 13.72 -18.62 -40.81
CA GLN A 238 13.32 -19.87 -40.16
C GLN A 238 12.72 -19.51 -38.80
N GLN A 239 11.55 -20.04 -38.47
CA GLN A 239 10.86 -19.83 -37.18
C GLN A 239 11.77 -20.00 -35.95
N ASN A 240 12.82 -20.83 -36.04
CA ASN A 240 13.81 -20.99 -34.98
C ASN A 240 14.63 -19.72 -34.72
N ASN A 241 14.93 -18.90 -35.73
CA ASN A 241 15.61 -17.63 -35.57
C ASN A 241 14.70 -16.60 -34.87
N CYS A 242 13.41 -16.56 -35.22
CA CYS A 242 12.44 -15.74 -34.50
C CYS A 242 12.29 -16.16 -33.03
N ARG A 243 12.21 -17.47 -32.76
CA ARG A 243 12.16 -17.98 -31.37
C ARG A 243 13.41 -17.62 -30.59
N LYS A 244 14.60 -17.76 -31.20
CA LYS A 244 15.88 -17.39 -30.59
C LYS A 244 15.93 -15.89 -30.29
N LEU A 245 15.48 -15.04 -31.21
CA LEU A 245 15.40 -13.60 -31.03
C LEU A 245 14.45 -13.24 -29.88
N LEU A 246 13.25 -13.82 -29.84
CA LEU A 246 12.28 -13.62 -28.76
C LEU A 246 12.84 -14.07 -27.41
N MET A 247 13.51 -15.23 -27.34
CA MET A 247 14.16 -15.66 -26.10
C MET A 247 15.25 -14.69 -25.64
N GLN A 248 16.07 -14.17 -26.56
CA GLN A 248 17.10 -13.19 -26.21
C GLN A 248 16.51 -11.87 -25.70
N MET A 249 15.40 -11.41 -26.30
CA MET A 249 14.64 -10.26 -25.80
C MET A 249 14.10 -10.54 -24.39
N VAL A 250 13.43 -11.68 -24.18
CA VAL A 250 12.88 -12.05 -22.86
C VAL A 250 13.96 -12.16 -21.80
N ASN A 251 15.10 -12.79 -22.09
CA ASN A 251 16.22 -12.91 -21.16
C ASN A 251 16.84 -11.54 -20.82
N SER A 252 16.96 -10.64 -21.81
CA SER A 252 17.42 -9.27 -21.63
C SER A 252 16.44 -8.44 -20.79
N LEU A 253 15.14 -8.62 -20.99
CA LEU A 253 14.11 -7.96 -20.18
C LEU A 253 14.15 -8.47 -18.73
N THR A 254 14.30 -9.78 -18.55
CA THR A 254 14.33 -10.42 -17.23
C THR A 254 15.50 -9.93 -16.38
N SER A 255 16.68 -9.74 -16.97
CA SER A 255 17.85 -9.22 -16.24
C SER A 255 17.73 -7.75 -15.83
N LYS A 256 16.82 -6.99 -16.46
CA LYS A 256 16.51 -5.61 -16.10
C LYS A 256 15.31 -5.47 -15.17
N LEU A 257 14.63 -6.57 -14.82
CA LEU A 257 13.57 -6.53 -13.81
C LEU A 257 14.18 -6.25 -12.44
N GLN A 258 13.78 -5.12 -11.86
CA GLN A 258 14.10 -4.80 -10.48
C GLN A 258 12.87 -5.16 -9.63
N ILE A 259 13.10 -5.95 -8.58
CA ILE A 259 12.11 -6.18 -7.53
C ILE A 259 12.46 -5.30 -6.33
N GLY A 260 11.44 -4.76 -5.66
CA GLY A 260 11.65 -4.03 -4.43
C GLY A 260 12.26 -4.94 -3.36
N SER A 261 13.21 -4.42 -2.58
CA SER A 261 13.84 -5.16 -1.47
C SER A 261 12.82 -5.83 -0.53
N PRO A 262 11.70 -5.17 -0.13
CA PRO A 262 10.67 -5.84 0.68
C PRO A 262 10.05 -7.07 0.01
N MET A 263 9.79 -7.02 -1.30
CA MET A 263 9.23 -8.14 -2.05
C MET A 263 10.24 -9.30 -2.14
N ALA A 264 11.53 -8.98 -2.36
CA ALA A 264 12.59 -9.98 -2.34
C ALA A 264 12.68 -10.67 -0.98
N SER A 265 12.66 -9.90 0.11
CA SER A 265 12.69 -10.44 1.47
C SER A 265 11.48 -11.32 1.78
N LEU A 266 10.25 -10.90 1.41
CA LEU A 266 9.04 -11.71 1.58
C LEU A 266 9.18 -13.07 0.88
N TYR A 267 9.68 -13.07 -0.36
CA TYR A 267 9.89 -14.30 -1.13
C TYR A 267 10.97 -15.19 -0.51
N LEU A 268 12.10 -14.62 -0.07
CA LEU A 268 13.18 -15.36 0.59
C LEU A 268 12.74 -15.98 1.93
N LEU A 269 11.89 -15.27 2.67
CA LEU A 269 11.31 -15.74 3.92
C LEU A 269 10.15 -16.73 3.72
N LYS A 270 9.76 -17.01 2.46
CA LYS A 270 8.61 -17.87 2.10
C LYS A 270 7.29 -17.40 2.70
N ASN A 271 7.14 -16.09 2.89
CA ASN A 271 5.87 -15.51 3.31
C ASN A 271 4.88 -15.57 2.14
N PRO A 272 3.58 -15.81 2.41
CA PRO A 272 2.57 -15.69 1.37
C PRO A 272 2.54 -14.26 0.81
N ASP A 273 2.29 -14.16 -0.49
CA ASP A 273 2.17 -12.91 -1.25
C ASP A 273 0.70 -12.42 -1.34
N HIS A 274 -0.25 -13.22 -0.84
CA HIS A 274 -1.66 -12.91 -0.82
C HIS A 274 -2.29 -13.24 0.55
N TYR A 275 -2.79 -12.20 1.22
CA TYR A 275 -3.58 -12.32 2.45
C TYR A 275 -4.96 -11.75 2.18
N THR A 276 -6.00 -12.57 2.29
CA THR A 276 -7.38 -12.11 2.19
C THR A 276 -8.27 -12.88 3.14
N ASN A 277 -9.13 -12.16 3.86
CA ASN A 277 -10.22 -12.72 4.64
C ASN A 277 -11.51 -12.86 3.79
N HIS A 278 -11.50 -12.35 2.56
CA HIS A 278 -12.65 -12.35 1.65
C HIS A 278 -12.27 -12.82 0.24
N HIS A 279 -13.19 -13.49 -0.43
CA HIS A 279 -13.03 -13.84 -1.84
C HIS A 279 -13.91 -12.94 -2.69
N PHE A 280 -13.28 -12.08 -3.49
CA PHE A 280 -13.97 -11.22 -4.43
C PHE A 280 -14.28 -11.99 -5.71
N LYS A 281 -15.49 -11.82 -6.23
CA LYS A 281 -15.89 -12.36 -7.53
C LYS A 281 -15.84 -11.25 -8.58
N PRO A 282 -15.20 -11.47 -9.74
CA PRO A 282 -15.21 -10.51 -10.83
C PRO A 282 -16.65 -10.24 -11.28
N PHE A 283 -17.07 -8.98 -11.23
CA PHE A 283 -18.37 -8.55 -11.74
C PHE A 283 -18.20 -7.69 -12.99
N TRP A 284 -18.48 -8.28 -14.14
CA TRP A 284 -18.40 -7.63 -15.45
C TRP A 284 -19.62 -6.73 -15.72
N TRP A 285 -19.83 -5.74 -14.84
CA TRP A 285 -20.99 -4.85 -14.81
C TRP A 285 -21.39 -4.29 -16.19
N LYS A 286 -20.40 -3.83 -16.97
CA LYS A 286 -20.64 -3.24 -18.30
C LYS A 286 -21.43 -4.16 -19.22
N SER A 287 -21.14 -5.46 -19.25
CA SER A 287 -21.83 -6.42 -20.12
C SER A 287 -23.32 -6.52 -19.77
N TYR A 288 -23.65 -6.60 -18.48
CA TYR A 288 -25.05 -6.66 -18.01
C TYR A 288 -25.81 -5.36 -18.29
N VAL A 289 -25.18 -4.21 -18.06
CA VAL A 289 -25.80 -2.90 -18.35
C VAL A 289 -26.02 -2.71 -19.85
N GLY A 290 -25.02 -3.07 -20.67
CA GLY A 290 -25.13 -3.01 -22.13
C GLY A 290 -26.32 -3.84 -22.63
N PHE A 291 -26.46 -5.07 -22.15
CA PHE A 291 -27.58 -5.95 -22.49
C PHE A 291 -28.95 -5.33 -22.15
N VAL A 292 -29.11 -4.80 -20.94
CA VAL A 292 -30.38 -4.16 -20.51
C VAL A 292 -30.66 -2.89 -21.31
N ARG A 293 -29.64 -2.04 -21.54
CA ARG A 293 -29.79 -0.81 -22.34
C ARG A 293 -30.19 -1.12 -23.77
N ALA A 294 -29.59 -2.14 -24.40
CA ALA A 294 -29.92 -2.57 -25.75
C ALA A 294 -31.36 -3.09 -25.86
N ALA A 295 -31.84 -3.84 -24.86
CA ALA A 295 -33.24 -4.26 -24.80
C ALA A 295 -34.19 -3.06 -24.65
N TRP A 296 -33.80 -2.07 -23.85
CA TRP A 296 -34.61 -0.86 -23.62
C TRP A 296 -34.67 0.06 -24.85
N THR A 297 -33.57 0.25 -25.58
CA THR A 297 -33.58 1.03 -26.82
C THR A 297 -34.29 0.32 -27.98
N ALA A 298 -34.45 -1.01 -27.91
CA ALA A 298 -35.25 -1.76 -28.89
C ALA A 298 -36.77 -1.59 -28.68
N ASP A 299 -37.23 -1.33 -27.44
CA ASP A 299 -38.65 -1.18 -27.10
C ASP A 299 -39.17 0.27 -27.16
N VAL A 300 -38.27 1.26 -27.21
CA VAL A 300 -38.66 2.68 -27.33
C VAL A 300 -38.66 3.07 -28.81
N GLN A 301 -39.85 3.24 -29.40
CA GLN A 301 -40.00 3.97 -30.68
C GLN A 301 -39.23 5.29 -30.60
N PRO A 302 -38.60 5.79 -31.68
CA PRO A 302 -37.71 6.94 -31.62
C PRO A 302 -38.48 8.17 -31.13
N ALA A 303 -38.41 8.45 -29.83
CA ALA A 303 -38.87 9.69 -29.26
C ALA A 303 -37.88 10.77 -29.66
N VAL A 304 -38.43 11.84 -30.22
CA VAL A 304 -37.77 13.08 -30.66
C VAL A 304 -36.63 13.47 -29.71
N PRO A 305 -35.44 13.86 -30.21
CA PRO A 305 -34.31 14.16 -29.35
C PRO A 305 -34.61 15.43 -28.54
N HIS A 306 -34.90 15.25 -27.25
CA HIS A 306 -34.82 16.34 -26.30
C HIS A 306 -33.36 16.53 -25.92
N GLN A 307 -32.81 17.66 -26.36
CA GLN A 307 -31.52 18.17 -25.94
C GLN A 307 -31.56 18.44 -24.43
N SER A 308 -30.96 17.54 -23.65
CA SER A 308 -30.43 17.86 -22.32
C SER A 308 -28.93 17.67 -22.39
N SER A 309 -28.24 18.80 -22.28
CA SER A 309 -26.79 18.94 -22.20
C SER A 309 -26.21 18.18 -21.00
N ASP A 310 -24.97 17.75 -21.19
CA ASP A 310 -24.00 17.30 -20.18
C ASP A 310 -24.04 15.81 -19.80
N ASP A 311 -23.63 14.94 -20.74
CA ASP A 311 -22.69 13.81 -20.55
C ASP A 311 -22.65 12.91 -21.81
N GLU A 312 -22.39 13.49 -22.98
CA GLU A 312 -22.04 12.72 -24.18
C GLU A 312 -20.59 12.23 -24.05
N ILE A 313 -20.38 11.19 -23.24
CA ILE A 313 -19.33 10.23 -23.56
C ILE A 313 -19.84 9.51 -24.80
N GLU A 314 -19.27 9.84 -25.96
CA GLU A 314 -19.36 9.04 -27.18
C GLU A 314 -18.97 7.60 -26.82
N ALA A 315 -19.97 6.79 -26.46
CA ALA A 315 -19.77 5.36 -26.27
C ALA A 315 -19.66 4.78 -27.68
N GLU A 316 -18.43 4.66 -28.19
CA GLU A 316 -18.15 3.66 -29.22
C GLU A 316 -18.83 2.36 -28.77
N PRO A 317 -19.58 1.67 -29.65
CA PRO A 317 -20.18 0.40 -29.28
C PRO A 317 -19.04 -0.58 -28.97
N GLU A 318 -18.71 -0.71 -27.69
CA GLU A 318 -17.71 -1.65 -27.19
C GLU A 318 -18.17 -3.04 -27.66
N LEU A 319 -17.49 -3.57 -28.67
CA LEU A 319 -17.75 -4.90 -29.20
C LEU A 319 -17.75 -5.90 -28.04
N GLU A 320 -18.89 -6.51 -27.76
CA GLU A 320 -19.05 -7.44 -26.66
C GLU A 320 -18.07 -8.61 -26.85
N GLN A 321 -17.19 -8.83 -25.86
CA GLN A 321 -16.23 -9.93 -25.91
C GLN A 321 -16.94 -11.28 -25.82
N LEU A 322 -17.21 -11.87 -26.98
CA LEU A 322 -17.77 -13.22 -27.10
C LEU A 322 -16.70 -14.27 -26.81
N VAL A 323 -16.95 -15.14 -25.83
CA VAL A 323 -16.14 -16.34 -25.63
C VAL A 323 -16.67 -17.44 -26.53
N LEU A 324 -15.91 -17.79 -27.56
CA LEU A 324 -16.23 -18.89 -28.46
C LEU A 324 -15.93 -20.23 -27.78
N MET A 325 -16.99 -20.96 -27.43
CA MET A 325 -16.91 -22.32 -26.90
C MET A 325 -17.05 -23.34 -28.04
N LYS A 326 -16.02 -24.17 -28.23
CA LYS A 326 -16.05 -25.27 -29.20
C LYS A 326 -16.69 -26.52 -28.59
N GLY A 327 -17.91 -26.83 -29.02
CA GLY A 327 -18.54 -28.14 -28.84
C GLY A 327 -17.97 -29.18 -29.81
N LYS A 328 -18.43 -30.44 -29.71
CA LYS A 328 -17.94 -31.53 -30.59
C LYS A 328 -18.15 -31.21 -32.08
N ASP A 329 -19.27 -30.57 -32.43
CA ASP A 329 -19.62 -30.24 -33.82
C ASP A 329 -20.22 -28.83 -34.01
N CYS A 330 -20.13 -27.96 -33.00
CA CYS A 330 -20.65 -26.59 -33.08
C CYS A 330 -19.77 -25.59 -32.33
N LEU A 331 -19.78 -24.34 -32.80
CA LEU A 331 -19.17 -23.19 -32.14
C LEU A 331 -20.29 -22.37 -31.53
N VAL A 332 -20.28 -22.24 -30.21
CA VAL A 332 -21.29 -21.47 -29.46
C VAL A 332 -20.60 -20.24 -28.89
N GLY A 333 -21.08 -19.05 -29.24
CA GLY A 333 -20.70 -17.83 -28.54
C GLY A 333 -21.41 -17.78 -27.19
N ALA A 334 -20.66 -17.59 -26.12
CA ALA A 334 -21.22 -17.41 -24.79
C ALA A 334 -20.67 -16.13 -24.17
N THR A 335 -21.54 -15.37 -23.53
CA THR A 335 -21.22 -14.18 -22.74
C THR A 335 -21.38 -14.47 -21.26
N ASN A 336 -20.92 -13.56 -20.40
CA ASN A 336 -21.19 -13.65 -18.96
C ASN A 336 -22.68 -13.39 -18.65
N VAL A 337 -23.39 -12.68 -19.53
CA VAL A 337 -24.82 -12.37 -19.37
C VAL A 337 -25.67 -13.62 -19.57
N ASP A 338 -25.31 -14.46 -20.55
CA ASP A 338 -25.99 -15.73 -20.83
C ASP A 338 -26.05 -16.65 -19.61
N ASP A 339 -25.01 -16.65 -18.77
CA ASP A 339 -24.96 -17.47 -17.55
C ASP A 339 -26.08 -17.09 -16.55
N TYR A 340 -26.53 -15.84 -16.54
CA TYR A 340 -27.65 -15.39 -15.71
C TYR A 340 -28.99 -15.50 -16.45
N VAL A 341 -29.04 -15.17 -17.75
CA VAL A 341 -30.27 -15.29 -18.57
C VAL A 341 -30.77 -16.73 -18.59
N TRP A 342 -29.85 -17.69 -18.78
CA TRP A 342 -30.15 -19.12 -18.86
C TRP A 342 -29.84 -19.87 -17.56
N ARG A 343 -29.89 -19.17 -16.42
CA ARG A 343 -29.65 -19.78 -15.10
C ARG A 343 -30.62 -20.93 -14.81
N PRO A 344 -30.23 -21.94 -14.02
CA PRO A 344 -31.12 -23.02 -13.60
C PRO A 344 -32.39 -22.49 -12.92
N SER A 345 -33.51 -23.20 -13.06
CA SER A 345 -34.82 -22.82 -12.47
C SER A 345 -34.78 -22.60 -10.95
N VAL A 346 -33.86 -23.28 -10.25
CA VAL A 346 -33.64 -23.08 -8.80
C VAL A 346 -33.24 -21.63 -8.46
N PHE A 347 -32.68 -20.89 -9.41
CA PHE A 347 -32.27 -19.49 -9.28
C PHE A 347 -33.22 -18.51 -10.00
N GLU A 348 -34.41 -18.95 -10.43
CA GLU A 348 -35.33 -18.12 -11.21
C GLU A 348 -35.73 -16.83 -10.47
N ASN A 349 -35.97 -16.92 -9.17
CA ASN A 349 -36.33 -15.79 -8.29
C ASN A 349 -35.13 -15.10 -7.64
N THR A 350 -33.91 -15.42 -8.05
CA THR A 350 -32.68 -14.84 -7.49
C THR A 350 -32.27 -13.62 -8.31
N SER A 351 -31.94 -12.51 -7.64
CA SER A 351 -31.42 -11.32 -8.31
C SER A 351 -30.04 -11.57 -8.94
N LEU A 352 -29.60 -10.73 -9.88
CA LEU A 352 -28.27 -10.86 -10.49
C LEU A 352 -27.16 -10.80 -9.43
N TYR A 353 -27.31 -9.91 -8.46
CA TYR A 353 -26.35 -9.74 -7.39
C TYR A 353 -26.21 -11.00 -6.54
N ASP A 354 -27.35 -11.54 -6.08
CA ASP A 354 -27.36 -12.74 -5.26
C ASP A 354 -26.89 -13.96 -6.05
N TYR A 355 -27.26 -14.07 -7.33
CA TYR A 355 -26.82 -15.15 -8.20
C TYR A 355 -25.30 -15.19 -8.31
N LEU A 356 -24.67 -14.04 -8.55
CA LEU A 356 -23.22 -13.95 -8.64
C LEU A 356 -22.53 -14.25 -7.29
N GLN A 357 -23.12 -13.83 -6.18
CA GLN A 357 -22.60 -14.15 -4.85
C GLN A 357 -22.70 -15.64 -4.53
N MET A 358 -23.81 -16.28 -4.87
CA MET A 358 -24.11 -17.67 -4.52
C MET A 358 -23.48 -18.69 -5.47
N THR A 359 -23.15 -18.31 -6.72
CA THR A 359 -22.69 -19.25 -7.74
C THR A 359 -21.24 -18.98 -8.18
N THR A 360 -20.51 -20.05 -8.49
CA THR A 360 -19.16 -19.95 -9.06
C THR A 360 -19.11 -20.81 -10.32
N ARG A 361 -18.79 -20.20 -11.45
CA ARG A 361 -18.63 -20.93 -12.71
C ARG A 361 -17.32 -21.72 -12.68
N VAL A 362 -17.42 -23.04 -12.85
CA VAL A 362 -16.25 -23.92 -12.88
C VAL A 362 -16.27 -24.71 -14.18
N LYS A 363 -15.14 -24.76 -14.89
CA LYS A 363 -15.00 -25.64 -16.04
C LYS A 363 -14.92 -27.08 -15.55
N ARG A 364 -15.90 -27.91 -15.89
CA ARG A 364 -15.87 -29.34 -15.56
C ARG A 364 -14.71 -30.03 -16.29
N THR A 365 -13.98 -30.85 -15.56
CA THR A 365 -12.96 -31.75 -16.12
C THR A 365 -13.61 -32.83 -16.97
N PRO A 366 -12.86 -33.50 -17.89
CA PRO A 366 -13.40 -34.61 -18.68
C PRO A 366 -14.03 -35.72 -17.83
N LYS A 367 -13.48 -36.01 -16.65
CA LYS A 367 -14.03 -37.00 -15.70
C LYS A 367 -15.38 -36.55 -15.13
N GLN A 368 -15.47 -35.31 -14.65
CA GLN A 368 -16.70 -34.74 -14.11
C GLN A 368 -17.81 -34.65 -15.17
N LEU A 369 -17.47 -34.46 -16.45
CA LEU A 369 -18.43 -34.47 -17.54
C LEU A 369 -19.01 -35.86 -17.82
N VAL A 370 -18.25 -36.94 -17.59
CA VAL A 370 -18.75 -38.31 -17.72
C VAL A 370 -19.74 -38.63 -16.62
N ASP A 371 -19.44 -38.23 -15.38
CA ASP A 371 -20.33 -38.49 -14.23
C ASP A 371 -21.60 -37.63 -14.29
N PHE A 372 -21.48 -36.37 -14.75
CA PHE A 372 -22.64 -35.49 -14.94
C PHE A 372 -23.60 -35.98 -16.04
N ARG A 373 -23.12 -36.76 -17.01
CA ARG A 373 -23.96 -37.33 -18.09
C ARG A 373 -24.65 -38.65 -17.72
N LYS A 374 -24.36 -39.20 -16.54
CA LYS A 374 -24.98 -40.43 -16.03
C LYS A 374 -26.19 -40.16 -15.12
N VAL A 375 -26.34 -38.92 -14.67
CA VAL A 375 -27.52 -38.36 -13.99
C VAL A 375 -28.37 -37.68 -15.05
#